data_AF-A0A7S9HE07-F1
#
_entry.id   AF-A0A7S9HE07-F1
#
_cell.length_a   1.000
_cell.length_b   1.000
_cell.length_c   1.000
_cell.angle_alpha   90.00
_cell.angle_beta   90.00
_cell.angle_gamma   90.00
#
_symmetry.space_group_name_H-M   'P 1'
#
loop_
_entity.id
_entity.type
_entity.pdbx_description
1 polymer ?
#
loop_
_entity_poly.entity_id
_entity_poly.type
_entity_poly.pdbx_seq_one_letter_code
_entity_poly.pdbx_strand_id
1 'polypeptide(L)'
;MSSLDKLKRTGKIARFMVFAIFGAVFFVAIFGFVTEGRSWVSFGDDQFNQLWQIHHDKTSILLLLVAPAAITLLLGAYFLQRLLQQFSHGTFYSDSSVSCLKWLAWLTFFGVLYNMLLSPFALYLLGSDQDIEINIRPLTLIVVFCLPAIVQFFSAAREIALENNEII
;
A
#
# COMPACT_ATOMS: atom_id res chain seq x y z
N MET A 1 -11.93 5.04 -32.14
CA MET A 1 -11.56 4.31 -30.91
C MET A 1 -12.39 4.88 -29.77
N SER A 2 -13.28 4.09 -29.17
CA SER A 2 -14.20 4.59 -28.14
C SER A 2 -13.42 4.98 -26.87
N SER A 3 -13.95 5.91 -26.07
CA SER A 3 -13.38 6.32 -24.77
C SER A 3 -13.23 5.12 -23.82
N LEU A 4 -14.13 4.14 -23.92
CA LEU A 4 -14.11 2.87 -23.20
C LEU A 4 -12.89 2.00 -23.54
N ASP A 5 -12.51 1.91 -24.81
CA ASP A 5 -11.35 1.11 -25.24
C ASP A 5 -10.04 1.72 -24.74
N LYS A 6 -9.95 3.05 -24.68
CA LYS A 6 -8.81 3.76 -24.09
C LYS A 6 -8.71 3.48 -22.59
N LEU A 7 -9.82 3.53 -21.85
CA LEU A 7 -9.83 3.23 -20.41
C LEU A 7 -9.39 1.78 -20.12
N LYS A 8 -9.92 0.80 -20.88
CA LYS A 8 -9.52 -0.61 -20.75
C LYS A 8 -8.03 -0.83 -21.01
N ARG A 9 -7.48 -0.14 -22.03
CA ARG A 9 -6.04 -0.18 -22.34
C ARG A 9 -5.20 0.41 -21.21
N THR A 10 -5.59 1.57 -20.67
CA THR A 10 -4.89 2.21 -19.54
C THR A 10 -4.91 1.32 -18.30
N GLY A 11 -6.03 0.65 -18.00
CA GLY A 11 -6.11 -0.32 -16.89
C GLY A 11 -5.15 -1.50 -17.03
N LYS A 12 -5.00 -2.05 -18.25
CA LYS A 12 -4.01 -3.12 -18.51
C LYS A 12 -2.57 -2.64 -18.33
N ILE A 13 -2.24 -1.44 -18.82
CA ILE A 13 -0.89 -0.87 -18.68
C ILE A 13 -0.59 -0.61 -17.20
N ALA A 14 -1.52 -0.01 -16.47
CA ALA A 14 -1.37 0.23 -15.04
C ALA A 14 -1.13 -1.08 -14.27
N ARG A 15 -1.83 -2.17 -14.62
CA ARG A 15 -1.60 -3.49 -14.01
C ARG A 15 -0.19 -3.99 -14.25
N PHE A 16 0.33 -3.86 -15.48
CA PHE A 16 1.70 -4.25 -15.80
C PHE A 16 2.73 -3.39 -15.03
N MET A 17 2.49 -2.08 -14.91
CA MET A 17 3.37 -1.21 -14.11
C MET A 17 3.41 -1.64 -12.64
N VAL A 18 2.26 -1.97 -12.03
CA VAL A 18 2.22 -2.47 -10.66
C VAL A 18 3.05 -3.74 -10.52
N PHE A 19 2.89 -4.72 -11.41
CA PHE A 19 3.72 -5.92 -11.39
C PHE A 19 5.20 -5.63 -11.58
N ALA A 20 5.56 -4.71 -12.48
CA ALA A 20 6.95 -4.33 -12.71
C ALA A 20 7.58 -3.67 -11.47
N ILE A 21 6.86 -2.77 -10.81
CA ILE A 21 7.33 -2.11 -9.59
C ILE A 21 7.50 -3.13 -8.46
N PHE A 22 6.48 -3.95 -8.20
CA PHE A 22 6.58 -5.00 -7.17
C PHE A 22 7.69 -6.00 -7.49
N GLY A 23 7.81 -6.41 -8.75
CA GLY A 23 8.88 -7.29 -9.21
C GLY A 23 10.26 -6.69 -8.97
N ALA A 24 10.46 -5.40 -9.28
CA ALA A 24 11.71 -4.69 -9.01
C ALA A 24 12.02 -4.62 -7.51
N VAL A 25 11.01 -4.31 -6.68
CA VAL A 25 11.13 -4.26 -5.22
C VAL A 25 11.55 -5.62 -4.66
N PHE A 26 10.88 -6.70 -5.07
CA PHE A 26 11.25 -8.07 -4.67
C PHE A 26 12.63 -8.48 -5.18
N PHE A 27 12.98 -8.10 -6.40
CA PHE A 27 14.29 -8.39 -6.97
C PHE A 27 15.41 -7.74 -6.16
N VAL A 28 15.26 -6.46 -5.80
CA VAL A 28 16.21 -5.75 -4.93
C VAL A 28 16.28 -6.39 -3.54
N ALA A 29 15.13 -6.80 -2.98
CA ALA A 29 15.08 -7.49 -1.69
C ALA A 29 15.86 -8.81 -1.69
N ILE A 30 15.64 -9.65 -2.71
CA ILE A 30 16.35 -10.93 -2.88
C ILE A 30 17.83 -10.70 -3.14
N PHE A 31 18.17 -9.73 -3.99
CA PHE A 31 19.56 -9.40 -4.30
C PHE A 31 20.32 -8.98 -3.04
N GLY A 32 19.77 -8.05 -2.26
CA GLY A 32 20.39 -7.59 -1.00
C GLY A 32 20.54 -8.71 0.04
N PHE A 33 19.57 -9.63 0.10
CA PHE A 33 19.65 -10.81 0.95
C PHE A 33 20.81 -11.73 0.56
N VAL A 34 20.97 -12.00 -0.74
CA VAL A 34 21.98 -12.92 -1.27
C VAL A 34 23.39 -12.34 -1.21
N THR A 35 23.58 -11.05 -1.50
CA THR A 35 24.92 -10.46 -1.62
C THR A 35 25.48 -9.95 -0.31
N GLU A 36 24.65 -9.34 0.54
CA GLU A 36 25.12 -8.67 1.76
C GLU A 36 24.76 -9.43 3.04
N GLY A 37 24.03 -10.56 2.93
CA GLY A 37 23.51 -11.27 4.10
C GLY A 37 22.52 -10.43 4.92
N ARG A 38 22.10 -9.27 4.40
CA ARG A 38 21.11 -8.41 5.04
C ARG A 38 19.75 -9.09 4.93
N SER A 39 19.26 -9.59 6.04
CA SER A 39 17.89 -10.11 6.18
C SER A 39 16.82 -9.03 5.96
N TRP A 40 17.23 -7.76 5.81
CA TRP A 40 16.37 -6.61 5.69
C TRP A 40 16.90 -5.63 4.65
N VAL A 41 16.10 -5.39 3.60
CA VAL A 41 16.24 -4.19 2.77
C VAL A 41 15.42 -3.10 3.45
N SER A 42 16.05 -1.98 3.79
CA SER A 42 15.40 -0.87 4.49
C SER A 42 14.19 -0.37 3.70
N PHE A 43 13.00 -0.82 4.10
CA PHE A 43 11.72 -0.25 3.70
C PHE A 43 11.21 0.62 4.85
N GLY A 44 11.87 1.74 5.08
CA GLY A 44 11.37 2.76 6.00
C GLY A 44 12.29 3.06 7.18
N ASP A 45 12.30 4.36 7.47
CA ASP A 45 12.95 5.15 8.51
C ASP A 45 14.39 4.80 8.91
N ASP A 46 15.26 5.81 8.87
CA ASP A 46 16.67 5.68 9.22
C ASP A 46 16.83 5.22 10.68
N GLN A 47 15.92 5.64 11.57
CA GLN A 47 15.89 5.23 12.98
C GLN A 47 15.57 3.74 13.17
N PHE A 48 14.57 3.20 12.47
CA PHE A 48 14.24 1.77 12.58
C PHE A 48 15.38 0.89 12.06
N ASN A 49 16.04 1.33 10.98
CA ASN A 49 17.22 0.64 10.44
C ASN A 49 18.40 0.65 11.43
N GLN A 50 18.61 1.74 12.16
CA GLN A 50 19.61 1.80 13.23
C GLN A 50 19.29 0.82 14.37
N LEU A 51 18.02 0.76 14.80
CA LEU A 51 17.59 -0.21 15.82
C LEU A 51 17.82 -1.66 15.37
N TRP A 52 17.58 -1.95 14.10
CA TRP A 52 17.85 -3.26 13.51
C TRP A 52 19.33 -3.65 13.53
N GLN A 53 20.24 -2.69 13.30
CA GLN A 53 21.68 -2.93 13.32
C GLN A 53 22.23 -3.06 14.75
N ILE A 54 21.73 -2.26 15.69
CA ILE A 54 22.22 -2.24 17.07
C ILE A 54 21.74 -3.47 17.85
N HIS A 55 20.48 -3.91 17.64
CA HIS A 55 19.85 -4.99 18.41
C HIS A 55 19.72 -6.28 17.59
N HIS A 56 20.84 -6.81 17.12
CA HIS A 56 20.90 -8.04 16.30
C HIS A 56 20.48 -9.31 17.07
N ASP A 57 20.45 -9.23 18.40
CA ASP A 57 19.98 -10.24 19.34
C ASP A 57 18.45 -10.26 19.49
N LYS A 58 17.76 -9.16 19.16
CA LYS A 58 16.29 -9.02 19.27
C LYS A 58 15.57 -8.99 17.91
N THR A 59 16.21 -9.52 16.86
CA THR A 59 15.68 -9.53 15.49
C THR A 59 14.27 -10.12 15.39
N SER A 60 13.92 -11.13 16.19
CA SER A 60 12.58 -11.74 16.20
C SER A 60 11.47 -10.75 16.59
N ILE A 61 11.73 -9.85 17.54
CA ILE A 61 10.77 -8.83 17.99
C ILE A 61 10.59 -7.78 16.90
N LEU A 62 11.69 -7.32 16.33
CA LEU A 62 11.68 -6.36 15.23
C LEU A 62 10.97 -6.93 13.99
N LEU A 63 11.16 -8.21 13.69
CA LEU A 63 10.51 -8.88 12.56
C LEU A 63 9.00 -9.04 12.79
N LEU A 64 8.58 -9.36 14.02
CA LEU A 64 7.17 -9.38 14.41
C LEU A 64 6.53 -7.99 14.26
N LEU A 65 7.28 -6.93 14.55
CA LEU A 65 6.80 -5.55 14.43
C LEU A 65 6.73 -5.08 12.96
N VAL A 66 7.57 -5.61 12.08
CA VAL A 66 7.50 -5.30 10.65
C VAL A 66 6.42 -6.12 9.93
N ALA A 67 6.10 -7.31 10.43
CA ALA A 67 5.18 -8.23 9.74
C ALA A 67 3.82 -7.59 9.37
N PRO A 68 3.14 -6.82 10.24
CA PRO A 68 1.90 -6.12 9.87
C PRO A 68 2.06 -5.14 8.71
N ALA A 69 3.19 -4.42 8.64
CA ALA A 69 3.48 -3.51 7.53
C ALA A 69 3.67 -4.28 6.21
N ALA A 70 4.41 -5.39 6.24
CA ALA A 70 4.61 -6.26 5.08
C ALA A 70 3.29 -6.90 4.61
N ILE A 71 2.46 -7.38 5.54
CA ILE A 71 1.13 -7.94 5.26
C ILE A 71 0.25 -6.86 4.60
N THR A 72 0.24 -5.64 5.14
CA THR A 72 -0.53 -4.53 4.59
C THR A 72 -0.12 -4.20 3.16
N LEU A 73 1.19 -4.21 2.88
CA LEU A 73 1.73 -4.00 1.54
C LEU A 73 1.28 -5.10 0.56
N LEU A 74 1.32 -6.37 0.97
CA LEU A 74 0.85 -7.49 0.14
C LEU A 74 -0.65 -7.45 -0.13
N LEU A 75 -1.47 -7.17 0.90
CA LEU A 75 -2.91 -6.99 0.71
C LEU A 75 -3.21 -5.78 -0.17
N GLY A 76 -2.48 -4.68 0.00
CA GLY A 76 -2.60 -3.50 -0.84
C GLY A 76 -2.33 -3.81 -2.31
N ALA A 77 -1.25 -4.56 -2.60
CA ALA A 77 -0.93 -5.05 -3.93
C ALA A 77 -2.07 -5.89 -4.52
N TYR A 78 -2.60 -6.83 -3.73
CA TYR A 78 -3.67 -7.73 -4.14
C TYR A 78 -4.95 -6.97 -4.50
N PHE A 79 -5.43 -6.08 -3.63
CA PHE A 79 -6.63 -5.30 -3.91
C PHE A 79 -6.44 -4.32 -5.08
N LEU A 80 -5.24 -3.75 -5.23
CA LEU A 80 -4.92 -2.88 -6.36
C LEU A 80 -4.96 -3.64 -7.68
N GLN A 81 -4.38 -4.84 -7.73
CA GLN A 81 -4.44 -5.71 -8.91
C GLN A 81 -5.88 -6.12 -9.22
N ARG A 82 -6.66 -6.49 -8.21
CA ARG A 82 -8.06 -6.86 -8.38
C ARG A 82 -8.89 -5.70 -8.91
N LEU A 83 -8.66 -4.48 -8.41
CA LEU A 83 -9.32 -3.26 -8.88
C LEU A 83 -8.96 -2.94 -10.34
N LEU A 84 -7.67 -3.01 -10.69
CA LEU A 84 -7.20 -2.81 -12.07
C LEU A 84 -7.74 -3.88 -13.03
N GLN A 85 -7.93 -5.11 -12.55
CA GLN A 85 -8.57 -6.16 -13.33
C GLN A 85 -10.03 -5.82 -13.67
N GLN A 86 -10.81 -5.35 -12.68
CA GLN A 86 -12.19 -4.90 -12.92
C GLN A 86 -12.23 -3.75 -13.94
N PHE A 87 -11.32 -2.79 -13.81
CA PHE A 87 -11.20 -1.68 -14.78
C PHE A 87 -10.83 -2.15 -16.18
N SER A 88 -9.97 -3.16 -16.31
CA SER A 88 -9.61 -3.74 -17.62
C SER A 88 -10.78 -4.47 -18.29
N HIS A 89 -11.72 -5.00 -17.51
CA HIS A 89 -12.93 -5.67 -18.01
C HIS A 89 -14.05 -4.68 -18.34
N GLY A 90 -13.93 -3.43 -17.92
CA GLY A 90 -14.96 -2.39 -18.11
C GLY A 90 -15.98 -2.32 -16.98
N THR A 91 -15.80 -3.06 -15.89
CA THR A 91 -16.69 -3.10 -14.72
C THR A 91 -16.31 -2.03 -13.70
N PHE A 92 -16.28 -0.76 -14.13
CA PHE A 92 -15.78 0.36 -13.31
C PHE A 92 -16.59 0.62 -12.04
N TYR A 93 -17.93 0.52 -12.12
CA TYR A 93 -18.86 0.90 -11.04
C TYR A 93 -19.53 -0.30 -10.35
N SER A 94 -18.99 -1.50 -10.51
CA SER A 94 -19.55 -2.68 -9.84
C SER A 94 -19.35 -2.63 -8.32
N ASP A 95 -20.21 -3.32 -7.56
CA ASP A 95 -20.04 -3.50 -6.11
C ASP A 95 -18.64 -4.00 -5.74
N SER A 96 -18.09 -4.90 -6.56
CA SER A 96 -16.74 -5.44 -6.36
C SER A 96 -15.66 -4.37 -6.51
N SER A 97 -15.80 -3.45 -7.44
CA SER A 97 -14.81 -2.38 -7.69
C SER A 97 -14.82 -1.34 -6.56
N VAL A 98 -16.01 -0.93 -6.13
CA VAL A 98 -16.19 0.01 -5.00
C VAL A 98 -15.71 -0.62 -3.69
N SER A 99 -15.99 -1.90 -3.46
CA SER A 99 -15.50 -2.63 -2.29
C SER A 99 -13.97 -2.74 -2.28
N CYS A 100 -13.34 -3.06 -3.41
CA CYS A 100 -11.87 -3.08 -3.51
C CYS A 100 -11.25 -1.71 -3.21
N LEU A 101 -11.87 -0.62 -3.69
CA LEU A 101 -11.41 0.73 -3.43
C LEU A 101 -11.53 1.10 -1.94
N LYS A 102 -12.62 0.71 -1.27
CA LYS A 102 -12.79 0.88 0.18
C LYS A 102 -11.73 0.13 0.97
N TRP A 103 -11.44 -1.12 0.61
CA TRP A 103 -10.37 -1.90 1.24
C TRP A 103 -8.99 -1.28 1.03
N LEU A 104 -8.69 -0.77 -0.17
CA LEU A 104 -7.44 -0.05 -0.44
C LEU A 104 -7.32 1.22 0.40
N ALA A 105 -8.41 1.98 0.54
CA ALA A 105 -8.42 3.18 1.37
C ALA A 105 -8.10 2.84 2.84
N TRP A 106 -8.76 1.82 3.39
CA TRP A 106 -8.51 1.35 4.77
C TRP A 106 -7.09 0.81 4.97
N LEU A 107 -6.59 -0.01 4.04
CA LEU A 107 -5.22 -0.54 4.11
C LEU A 107 -4.17 0.57 4.02
N THR A 108 -4.40 1.58 3.19
CA THR A 108 -3.49 2.73 3.08
C THR A 108 -3.52 3.57 4.35
N PHE A 109 -4.71 3.85 4.89
CA PHE A 109 -4.84 4.55 6.17
C PHE A 109 -4.12 3.80 7.30
N PHE A 110 -4.39 2.50 7.45
CA PHE A 110 -3.74 1.66 8.44
C PHE A 110 -2.22 1.62 8.23
N GLY A 111 -1.75 1.40 7.00
CA GLY A 111 -0.34 1.30 6.68
C GLY A 111 0.43 2.59 7.00
N VAL A 112 -0.15 3.75 6.75
CA VAL A 112 0.49 5.04 7.05
C VAL A 112 0.53 5.30 8.55
N LEU A 113 -0.58 5.07 9.25
CA LEU A 113 -0.66 5.24 10.69
C LEU A 113 0.28 4.27 11.41
N TYR A 114 0.37 3.03 10.93
CA TYR A 114 1.29 2.03 11.45
C TYR A 114 2.75 2.40 11.23
N ASN A 115 3.13 2.84 10.02
CA ASN A 115 4.50 3.27 9.75
C ASN A 115 4.94 4.46 10.60
N MET A 116 4.04 5.41 10.87
CA MET A 116 4.32 6.53 11.78
C MET A 116 4.57 6.07 13.22
N LEU A 117 3.89 5.01 13.65
CA LEU A 117 4.02 4.46 15.00
C LEU A 117 5.12 3.39 15.13
N LEU A 118 5.66 2.90 14.00
CA LEU A 118 6.59 1.78 13.99
C LEU A 118 7.86 2.07 14.80
N SER A 119 8.53 3.19 14.51
CA SER A 119 9.76 3.60 15.19
C SER A 119 9.55 3.86 16.70
N PRO A 120 8.57 4.69 17.13
CA PRO A 120 8.35 4.92 18.56
C PRO A 120 7.94 3.65 19.32
N PHE A 121 7.17 2.76 18.69
CA PHE A 121 6.78 1.50 19.31
C PHE A 121 7.96 0.53 19.43
N ALA A 122 8.85 0.51 18.43
CA ALA A 122 10.10 -0.26 18.49
C ALA A 122 11.02 0.24 19.62
N LEU A 123 11.20 1.57 19.72
CA LEU A 123 12.01 2.20 20.79
C LEU A 123 11.49 1.83 22.18
N TYR A 124 10.19 1.98 22.39
CA TYR A 124 9.54 1.65 23.67
C TYR A 124 9.70 0.17 24.03
N LEU A 125 9.47 -0.75 23.08
CA LEU A 125 9.59 -2.20 23.31
C LEU A 125 11.04 -2.64 23.56
N LEU A 126 12.01 -2.00 22.92
CA LEU A 126 13.42 -2.35 23.07
C LEU A 126 14.04 -1.73 24.33
N GLY A 127 13.37 -0.74 24.94
CA GLY A 127 13.88 0.01 26.08
C GLY A 127 15.09 0.86 25.71
N SER A 128 15.11 1.41 24.50
CA SER A 128 16.24 2.19 24.00
C SER A 128 16.16 3.63 24.50
N ASP A 129 17.28 4.17 24.99
CA ASP A 129 17.42 5.57 25.42
C ASP A 129 17.56 6.57 24.25
N GLN A 130 17.31 6.12 23.00
CA GLN A 130 17.35 7.03 21.85
C GLN A 130 16.12 7.93 21.80
N ASP A 131 16.32 9.17 21.35
CA ASP A 131 15.25 10.14 21.15
C ASP A 131 14.23 9.63 20.13
N ILE A 132 12.95 9.86 20.38
CA ILE A 132 11.88 9.44 19.47
C ILE A 132 11.86 10.39 18.26
N GLU A 133 12.20 9.87 17.09
CA GLU A 133 12.02 10.58 15.83
C GLU A 133 10.68 10.19 15.20
N ILE A 134 9.85 11.20 14.91
CA ILE A 134 8.57 11.00 14.24
C ILE A 134 8.71 11.48 12.79
N ASN A 135 8.86 10.55 11.86
CA ASN A 135 8.94 10.89 10.44
C ASN A 135 7.55 11.10 9.85
N ILE A 136 7.16 12.36 9.70
CA ILE A 136 5.93 12.73 9.00
C ILE A 136 6.26 12.95 7.53
N ARG A 137 5.63 12.17 6.65
CA ARG A 137 5.73 12.31 5.20
C ARG A 137 4.46 13.01 4.66
N PRO A 138 4.50 14.32 4.36
CA PRO A 138 3.30 15.07 4.01
C PRO A 138 2.60 14.54 2.75
N LEU A 139 3.38 14.11 1.76
CA LEU A 139 2.85 13.52 0.52
C LEU A 139 2.01 12.26 0.82
N THR A 140 2.48 11.43 1.74
CA THR A 140 1.81 10.20 2.14
C THR A 140 0.48 10.51 2.85
N LEU A 141 0.44 11.55 3.68
CA LEU A 141 -0.79 12.02 4.32
C LEU A 141 -1.81 12.51 3.28
N ILE A 142 -1.38 13.28 2.29
CA ILE A 142 -2.25 13.74 1.20
C ILE A 142 -2.90 12.55 0.48
N VAL A 143 -2.12 11.50 0.16
CA VAL A 143 -2.65 10.28 -0.48
C VAL A 143 -3.72 9.60 0.38
N VAL A 144 -3.50 9.52 1.69
CA VAL A 144 -4.48 8.95 2.64
C VAL A 144 -5.77 9.75 2.65
N PHE A 145 -5.71 11.09 2.61
CA PHE A 145 -6.92 11.92 2.57
C PHE A 145 -7.63 11.91 1.20
N CYS A 146 -6.89 11.74 0.10
CA CYS A 146 -7.48 11.64 -1.23
C CYS A 146 -8.27 10.34 -1.44
N LEU A 147 -7.84 9.22 -0.85
CA LEU A 147 -8.47 7.91 -1.06
C LEU A 147 -9.97 7.88 -0.66
N PRO A 148 -10.38 8.37 0.53
CA PRO A 148 -11.80 8.53 0.88
C PRO A 148 -12.57 9.39 -0.11
N ALA A 149 -11.99 10.50 -0.60
CA ALA A 149 -12.63 11.33 -1.59
C ALA A 149 -12.88 10.56 -2.89
N ILE A 150 -11.91 9.78 -3.37
CA ILE A 150 -12.06 8.92 -4.55
C ILE A 150 -13.15 7.86 -4.31
N VAL A 151 -13.23 7.26 -3.13
CA VAL A 151 -14.30 6.32 -2.77
C VAL A 151 -15.68 6.96 -2.88
N GLN A 152 -15.83 8.19 -2.38
CA GLN A 152 -17.10 8.93 -2.46
C GLN A 152 -17.46 9.25 -3.91
N PHE A 153 -16.51 9.75 -4.71
CA PHE A 153 -16.74 10.03 -6.13
C PHE A 153 -17.14 8.78 -6.92
N PHE A 154 -16.47 7.64 -6.68
CA PHE A 154 -16.83 6.38 -7.34
C PHE A 154 -18.20 5.85 -6.91
N SER A 155 -18.58 6.07 -5.65
CA SER A 155 -19.90 5.69 -5.13
C SER A 155 -21.01 6.55 -5.75
N ALA A 156 -20.81 7.86 -5.84
CA ALA A 156 -21.75 8.78 -6.48
C ALA A 156 -21.89 8.51 -8.00
N ALA A 157 -20.77 8.27 -8.69
CA ALA A 157 -20.79 7.93 -10.12
C ALA A 157 -21.53 6.60 -10.39
N ARG A 158 -21.46 5.65 -9.46
CA ARG A 158 -22.25 4.42 -9.52
C ARG A 158 -23.75 4.70 -9.38
N GLU A 159 -24.15 5.53 -8.42
CA GLU A 159 -25.55 5.87 -8.18
C GLU A 159 -26.19 6.47 -9.45
N ILE A 160 -25.49 7.41 -10.08
CA ILE A 160 -25.89 8.00 -11.38
C ILE A 160 -25.99 6.92 -12.48
N ALA A 161 -25.06 5.97 -12.51
CA ALA A 161 -25.06 4.89 -13.51
C ALA A 161 -26.18 3.86 -13.27
N LEU A 162 -26.63 3.67 -12.03
CA LEU A 162 -27.79 2.83 -11.70
C LEU A 162 -29.09 3.55 -12.09
N GLU A 163 -29.24 4.82 -11.70
CA GLU A 163 -30.42 5.63 -12.00
C GLU A 163 -30.66 5.73 -13.52
N ASN A 164 -29.62 5.94 -14.30
CA ASN A 164 -29.73 6.03 -15.76
C ASN A 164 -30.06 4.69 -16.44
N ASN A 165 -29.82 3.55 -15.79
CA ASN A 165 -30.24 2.23 -16.28
C ASN A 165 -31.65 1.84 -15.83
N GLU A 166 -32.20 2.47 -14.78
CA GLU A 166 -33.60 2.28 -14.36
C GLU A 166 -34.59 3.11 -15.19
N ILE A 167 -34.11 4.18 -15.84
CA ILE A 167 -34.93 5.09 -16.68
C ILE A 167 -35.12 4.55 -18.12
N ILE A 168 -34.34 3.53 -18.54
CA ILE A 168 -34.44 2.87 -19.85
C ILE A 168 -35.28 1.59 -19.73
#